data_AF-A0A850BFF4-F1
#
_entry.id   AF-A0A850BFF4-F1
#
_cell.length_a   1.000
_cell.length_b   1.000
_cell.length_c   1.000
_cell.angle_alpha   90.00
_cell.angle_beta   90.00
_cell.angle_gamma   90.00
#
_symmetry.space_group_name_H-M   'P 1'
#
loop_
_entity.id
_entity.type
_entity.pdbx_description
1 polymer ?
#
loop_
_entity_poly.entity_id
_entity_poly.type
_entity_poly.pdbx_seq_one_letter_code
_entity_poly.pdbx_strand_id
1 'polypeptide(L)'
;MRFWGLTALFAAAVGCLFAGCGDGGEAVQETTSTSSGSAGQGGAGGGEGGSGPTGMMVNEEFCGAVAGPFCEALFSCCNALLVLEAYGGNAAACTEIMTADCLGDAAAQIEASVEAGHTILDTAQLDQCVKKLEAMSAGGEACTEPPRIVLLTDCVAAYRGQIAPGDACTWTSDTLSFVHCKDALCRQGSCVPFTASGAMCPTGNEANDFCNYTKGEWCIGEPQMEVCGPRGDIGAPCNHPGSETYECKSKNCGPDGKCALPTAGGICQSAG
;
A
#
# COMPACT_ATOMS: atom_id res chain seq x y z
N MET A 1 14.45 -53.05 15.54
CA MET A 1 14.69 -52.52 16.90
C MET A 1 13.68 -51.41 17.14
N ARG A 2 12.82 -51.56 18.15
CA ARG A 2 11.71 -50.65 18.48
C ARG A 2 12.25 -49.53 19.37
N PHE A 3 12.08 -48.27 18.98
CA PHE A 3 12.30 -47.12 19.87
C PHE A 3 10.94 -46.52 20.25
N TRP A 4 10.66 -46.58 21.55
CA TRP A 4 9.65 -45.79 22.26
C TRP A 4 10.12 -44.31 22.21
N GLY A 5 9.31 -43.30 21.95
CA GLY A 5 8.20 -42.85 22.79
C GLY A 5 8.72 -41.89 23.87
N LEU A 6 8.63 -40.57 23.65
CA LEU A 6 8.73 -39.57 24.73
C LEU A 6 7.95 -38.31 24.35
N THR A 7 6.73 -38.28 24.85
CA THR A 7 5.82 -37.16 24.98
C THR A 7 6.34 -36.20 26.05
N ALA A 8 6.37 -34.90 25.79
CA ALA A 8 6.52 -33.88 26.83
C ALA A 8 5.44 -32.81 26.64
N LEU A 9 4.39 -32.97 27.43
CA LEU A 9 3.43 -31.93 27.79
C LEU A 9 4.14 -30.87 28.65
N PHE A 10 3.95 -29.58 28.34
CA PHE A 10 3.97 -28.53 29.35
C PHE A 10 2.69 -27.72 29.22
N ALA A 11 1.94 -27.70 30.33
CA ALA A 11 0.70 -26.99 30.51
C ALA A 11 0.90 -25.82 31.48
N ALA A 12 0.19 -24.73 31.17
CA ALA A 12 -0.50 -23.79 32.06
C ALA A 12 0.29 -22.83 32.98
N ALA A 13 0.02 -21.52 32.81
CA ALA A 13 -0.66 -20.62 33.75
C ALA A 13 -0.82 -19.24 33.07
N VAL A 14 -2.03 -18.75 32.76
CA VAL A 14 -3.01 -18.05 33.61
C VAL A 14 -2.45 -16.78 34.26
N GLY A 15 -2.97 -15.64 33.82
CA GLY A 15 -2.83 -14.33 34.44
C GLY A 15 -3.86 -13.34 33.89
N CYS A 16 -5.11 -13.46 34.36
CA CYS A 16 -6.14 -12.43 34.18
C CYS A 16 -5.83 -11.21 35.06
N LEU A 17 -6.13 -10.00 34.59
CA LEU A 17 -6.74 -8.97 35.43
C LEU A 17 -7.49 -7.93 34.57
N PHE A 18 -8.70 -7.67 35.03
CA PHE A 18 -9.74 -6.84 34.45
C PHE A 18 -9.56 -5.36 34.80
N ALA A 19 -10.28 -4.51 34.05
CA ALA A 19 -11.19 -3.46 34.52
C ALA A 19 -10.89 -2.05 34.02
N GLY A 20 -11.90 -1.47 33.36
CA GLY A 20 -11.96 -0.07 32.96
C GLY A 20 -13.29 0.24 32.26
N CYS A 21 -14.40 0.18 32.99
CA CYS A 21 -15.67 0.82 32.60
C CYS A 21 -15.50 2.35 32.67
N GLY A 22 -16.02 3.04 31.66
CA GLY A 22 -16.17 4.49 31.63
C GLY A 22 -17.29 4.87 30.67
N ASP A 23 -18.51 4.76 31.17
CA ASP A 23 -19.75 5.25 30.56
C ASP A 23 -19.73 6.80 30.55
N GLY A 24 -20.32 7.41 29.52
CA GLY A 24 -20.36 8.86 29.36
C GLY A 24 -21.00 9.25 28.04
N GLY A 25 -22.31 9.04 27.92
CA GLY A 25 -23.11 9.62 26.85
C GLY A 25 -23.30 11.13 27.02
N GLU A 26 -23.45 11.83 25.91
CA GLU A 26 -24.37 12.97 25.78
C GLU A 26 -24.68 13.21 24.29
N ALA A 27 -25.97 13.16 23.98
CA ALA A 27 -26.53 13.51 22.68
C ALA A 27 -26.85 15.00 22.69
N VAL A 28 -26.35 15.79 21.71
CA VAL A 28 -26.85 17.14 21.46
C VAL A 28 -26.80 17.50 19.97
N GLN A 29 -28.01 17.69 19.42
CA GLN A 29 -28.48 18.61 18.38
C GLN A 29 -27.93 18.57 16.94
N GLU A 30 -28.86 18.25 16.04
CA GLU A 30 -29.06 18.91 14.75
C GLU A 30 -28.89 20.43 14.87
N THR A 31 -28.06 21.01 14.01
CA THR A 31 -28.25 22.40 13.58
C THR A 31 -28.09 22.46 12.07
N THR A 32 -29.23 22.43 11.38
CA THR A 32 -29.35 22.86 9.99
C THR A 32 -29.07 24.36 9.93
N SER A 33 -28.14 24.77 9.09
CA SER A 33 -27.98 26.19 8.72
C SER A 33 -27.56 26.28 7.26
N THR A 34 -28.57 26.44 6.42
CA THR A 34 -28.47 26.93 5.04
C THR A 34 -27.87 28.33 5.06
N SER A 35 -26.75 28.55 4.37
CA SER A 35 -26.30 29.90 4.01
C SER A 35 -25.96 29.97 2.53
N SER A 36 -26.77 30.76 1.82
CA SER A 36 -26.55 31.22 0.45
C SER A 36 -25.76 32.53 0.50
N GLY A 37 -24.68 32.64 -0.27
CA GLY A 37 -23.92 33.88 -0.49
C GLY A 37 -22.91 33.67 -1.61
N SER A 38 -23.23 34.08 -2.83
CA SER A 38 -22.84 35.33 -3.49
C SER A 38 -21.44 35.33 -4.10
N ALA A 39 -21.41 35.68 -5.38
CA ALA A 39 -20.27 35.79 -6.25
C ALA A 39 -19.24 36.82 -5.76
N GLY A 40 -17.97 36.43 -5.80
CA GLY A 40 -16.81 37.31 -5.62
C GLY A 40 -15.90 37.21 -6.85
N GLN A 41 -15.72 38.35 -7.49
CA GLN A 41 -15.02 38.57 -8.75
C GLN A 41 -13.54 38.88 -8.49
N GLY A 42 -12.65 38.37 -9.35
CA GLY A 42 -11.43 39.06 -9.81
C GLY A 42 -10.31 39.35 -8.80
N GLY A 43 -9.28 38.52 -8.81
CA GLY A 43 -7.96 38.85 -8.29
C GLY A 43 -6.88 38.33 -9.23
N ALA A 44 -6.55 39.10 -10.27
CA ALA A 44 -5.38 38.86 -11.10
C ALA A 44 -4.12 39.22 -10.30
N GLY A 45 -3.60 38.26 -9.54
CA GLY A 45 -2.28 38.32 -8.95
C GLY A 45 -1.26 37.73 -9.92
N GLY A 46 -0.53 38.60 -10.62
CA GLY A 46 0.69 38.21 -11.32
C GLY A 46 1.75 37.83 -10.28
N GLY A 47 1.81 36.54 -9.97
CA GLY A 47 2.87 35.95 -9.15
C GLY A 47 4.05 35.61 -10.05
N GLU A 48 5.22 36.08 -9.66
CA GLU A 48 6.52 35.70 -10.22
C GLU A 48 6.60 34.18 -10.33
N GLY A 49 6.83 33.71 -11.56
CA GLY A 49 6.92 32.29 -11.90
C GLY A 49 8.15 31.67 -11.26
N GLY A 50 8.03 31.26 -10.00
CA GLY A 50 8.87 30.21 -9.46
C GLY A 50 8.56 28.95 -10.26
N SER A 51 9.53 28.50 -11.05
CA SER A 51 9.47 27.17 -11.66
C SER A 51 9.27 26.18 -10.53
N GLY A 52 8.05 25.64 -10.40
CA GLY A 52 7.81 24.49 -9.54
C GLY A 52 8.75 23.35 -9.92
N PRO A 53 8.95 22.37 -9.03
CA PRO A 53 9.75 21.19 -9.37
C PRO A 53 9.20 20.55 -10.65
N THR A 54 10.09 20.19 -11.58
CA THR A 54 9.69 19.45 -12.78
C THR A 54 9.26 18.04 -12.39
N GLY A 55 8.48 17.36 -13.24
CA GLY A 55 8.11 15.97 -13.00
C GLY A 55 9.33 15.07 -12.78
N MET A 56 10.38 15.27 -13.58
CA MET A 56 11.65 14.57 -13.45
C MET A 56 12.30 14.75 -12.07
N MET A 57 12.36 15.97 -11.54
CA MET A 57 12.93 16.21 -10.20
C MET A 57 12.15 15.49 -9.10
N VAL A 58 10.82 15.42 -9.23
CA VAL A 58 9.97 14.71 -8.27
C VAL A 58 10.22 13.20 -8.32
N ASN A 59 10.41 12.63 -9.51
CA ASN A 59 10.78 11.22 -9.66
C ASN A 59 12.17 10.92 -9.11
N GLU A 60 13.16 11.79 -9.35
CA GLU A 60 14.50 11.66 -8.79
C GLU A 60 14.46 11.72 -7.25
N GLU A 61 13.67 12.62 -6.67
CA GLU A 61 13.47 12.72 -5.22
C GLU A 61 12.85 11.43 -4.65
N PHE A 62 11.79 10.93 -5.28
CA PHE A 62 11.15 9.68 -4.88
C PHE A 62 12.11 8.48 -4.98
N CYS A 63 12.72 8.26 -6.15
CA CYS A 63 13.62 7.13 -6.37
C CYS A 63 14.85 7.19 -5.46
N GLY A 64 15.44 8.38 -5.28
CA GLY A 64 16.58 8.57 -4.38
C GLY A 64 16.25 8.26 -2.91
N ALA A 65 15.03 8.54 -2.48
CA ALA A 65 14.58 8.23 -1.12
C ALA A 65 14.29 6.73 -0.90
N VAL A 66 13.66 6.06 -1.86
CA VAL A 66 13.20 4.66 -1.68
C VAL A 66 14.23 3.60 -2.06
N ALA A 67 15.13 3.89 -3.00
CA ALA A 67 16.01 2.87 -3.60
C ALA A 67 16.84 2.11 -2.57
N GLY A 68 17.59 2.82 -1.72
CA GLY A 68 18.42 2.21 -0.67
C GLY A 68 17.60 1.39 0.32
N PRO A 69 16.62 2.00 1.03
CA PRO A 69 15.76 1.29 1.97
C PRO A 69 15.06 0.06 1.38
N PHE A 70 14.56 0.16 0.14
CA PHE A 70 13.95 -0.97 -0.56
C PHE A 70 14.95 -2.09 -0.80
N CYS A 71 16.14 -1.78 -1.29
CA CYS A 71 17.16 -2.79 -1.59
C CYS A 71 17.69 -3.47 -0.32
N GLU A 72 17.91 -2.74 0.75
CA GLU A 72 18.29 -3.34 2.05
C GLU A 72 17.19 -4.25 2.59
N ALA A 73 15.92 -3.82 2.53
CA ALA A 73 14.79 -4.67 2.90
C ALA A 73 14.69 -5.92 2.01
N LEU A 74 14.83 -5.76 0.69
CA LEU A 74 14.79 -6.87 -0.27
C LEU A 74 15.86 -7.91 0.04
N PHE A 75 17.12 -7.50 0.20
CA PHE A 75 18.22 -8.43 0.47
C PHE A 75 18.20 -9.03 1.87
N SER A 76 17.54 -8.37 2.83
CA SER A 76 17.36 -8.89 4.19
C SER A 76 16.18 -9.86 4.31
N CYS A 77 15.14 -9.65 3.51
CA CYS A 77 13.89 -10.42 3.58
C CYS A 77 13.80 -11.53 2.54
N CYS A 78 14.41 -11.37 1.37
CA CYS A 78 14.35 -12.34 0.28
C CYS A 78 15.60 -13.23 0.22
N ASN A 79 15.40 -14.53 0.01
CA ASN A 79 16.47 -15.51 -0.18
C ASN A 79 16.44 -16.20 -1.57
N ALA A 80 15.55 -15.77 -2.47
CA ALA A 80 15.47 -16.31 -3.82
C ALA A 80 16.56 -15.70 -4.71
N LEU A 81 17.65 -16.45 -4.92
CA LEU A 81 18.83 -16.00 -5.67
C LEU A 81 18.49 -15.39 -7.04
N LEU A 82 17.61 -16.02 -7.83
CA LEU A 82 17.23 -15.51 -9.15
C LEU A 82 16.55 -14.13 -9.08
N VAL A 83 15.78 -13.87 -8.03
CA VAL A 83 15.16 -12.55 -7.81
C VAL A 83 16.25 -11.56 -7.46
N LEU A 84 17.11 -11.88 -6.49
CA LEU A 84 18.20 -10.99 -6.07
C LEU A 84 19.17 -10.67 -7.21
N GLU A 85 19.48 -11.65 -8.08
CA GLU A 85 20.29 -11.47 -9.28
C GLU A 85 19.67 -10.48 -10.27
N ALA A 86 18.34 -10.47 -10.41
CA ALA A 86 17.64 -9.49 -11.25
C ALA A 86 17.80 -8.04 -10.73
N TYR A 87 18.07 -7.87 -9.44
CA TYR A 87 18.43 -6.60 -8.81
C TYR A 87 19.94 -6.44 -8.64
N GLY A 88 20.77 -7.07 -9.48
CA GLY A 88 22.23 -6.90 -9.47
C GLY A 88 22.97 -7.75 -8.43
N GLY A 89 22.26 -8.63 -7.71
CA GLY A 89 22.86 -9.65 -6.84
C GLY A 89 23.39 -9.17 -5.49
N ASN A 90 23.37 -7.85 -5.23
CA ASN A 90 23.67 -7.28 -3.92
C ASN A 90 22.93 -5.94 -3.72
N ALA A 91 22.80 -5.50 -2.47
CA ALA A 91 22.04 -4.29 -2.11
C ALA A 91 22.59 -3.00 -2.76
N ALA A 92 23.91 -2.88 -2.93
CA ALA A 92 24.52 -1.70 -3.57
C ALA A 92 24.17 -1.63 -5.07
N ALA A 93 24.35 -2.73 -5.81
CA ALA A 93 23.97 -2.81 -7.21
C ALA A 93 22.46 -2.64 -7.41
N CYS A 94 21.65 -3.19 -6.50
CA CYS A 94 20.21 -2.95 -6.47
C CYS A 94 19.90 -1.45 -6.32
N THR A 95 20.58 -0.76 -5.42
CA THR A 95 20.37 0.68 -5.17
C THR A 95 20.72 1.49 -6.40
N GLU A 96 21.81 1.16 -7.10
CA GLU A 96 22.17 1.81 -8.37
C GLU A 96 21.09 1.60 -9.45
N ILE A 97 20.60 0.37 -9.61
CA ILE A 97 19.52 0.03 -10.56
C ILE A 97 18.25 0.81 -10.23
N MET A 98 17.81 0.76 -8.97
CA MET A 98 16.59 1.40 -8.51
C MET A 98 16.69 2.94 -8.55
N THR A 99 17.85 3.52 -8.25
CA THR A 99 18.03 4.98 -8.37
C THR A 99 17.91 5.42 -9.83
N ALA A 100 18.37 4.61 -10.78
CA ALA A 100 18.26 4.90 -12.20
C ALA A 100 16.85 4.69 -12.75
N ASP A 101 16.12 3.68 -12.27
CA ASP A 101 14.80 3.30 -12.80
C ASP A 101 13.91 2.60 -11.76
N CYS A 102 13.41 3.32 -10.75
CA CYS A 102 12.53 2.72 -9.72
C CYS A 102 11.05 2.62 -10.13
N LEU A 103 10.62 3.38 -11.13
CA LEU A 103 9.21 3.47 -11.56
C LEU A 103 8.95 2.76 -12.91
N GLY A 104 9.99 2.34 -13.63
CA GLY A 104 9.87 1.67 -14.92
C GLY A 104 9.05 2.49 -15.91
N ASP A 105 8.17 1.82 -16.64
CA ASP A 105 7.30 2.42 -17.65
C ASP A 105 6.33 3.49 -17.10
N ALA A 106 6.11 3.54 -15.78
CA ALA A 106 5.25 4.55 -15.16
C ALA A 106 5.94 5.91 -15.01
N ALA A 107 7.28 5.97 -15.05
CA ALA A 107 8.04 7.19 -14.80
C ALA A 107 7.57 8.36 -15.68
N ALA A 108 7.55 8.17 -17.00
CA ALA A 108 7.16 9.20 -17.96
C ALA A 108 5.70 9.68 -17.79
N GLN A 109 4.78 8.78 -17.41
CA GLN A 109 3.38 9.16 -17.16
C GLN A 109 3.24 9.97 -15.87
N ILE A 110 3.97 9.59 -14.82
CA ILE A 110 4.00 10.33 -13.56
C ILE A 110 4.60 11.72 -13.79
N GLU A 111 5.70 11.84 -14.53
CA GLU A 111 6.33 13.13 -14.85
C GLU A 111 5.35 14.06 -15.56
N ALA A 112 4.71 13.59 -16.63
CA ALA A 112 3.72 14.37 -17.37
C ALA A 112 2.54 14.79 -16.48
N SER A 113 2.13 13.93 -15.54
CA SER A 113 1.05 14.23 -14.60
C SER A 113 1.44 15.27 -13.55
N VAL A 114 2.67 15.23 -13.04
CA VAL A 114 3.22 16.25 -12.14
C VAL A 114 3.34 17.59 -12.88
N GLU A 115 3.85 17.60 -14.11
CA GLU A 115 3.97 18.81 -14.94
C GLU A 115 2.61 19.45 -15.24
N ALA A 116 1.57 18.63 -15.42
CA ALA A 116 0.19 19.09 -15.59
C ALA A 116 -0.47 19.55 -14.26
N GLY A 117 0.19 19.36 -13.11
CA GLY A 117 -0.39 19.66 -11.80
C GLY A 117 -1.46 18.66 -11.35
N HIS A 118 -1.55 17.50 -12.00
CA HIS A 118 -2.48 16.42 -11.66
C HIS A 118 -1.95 15.49 -10.58
N THR A 119 -0.66 15.58 -10.24
CA THR A 119 0.00 14.77 -9.22
C THR A 119 0.89 15.67 -8.36
N ILE A 120 0.92 15.40 -7.05
CA ILE A 120 1.92 15.95 -6.12
C ILE A 120 2.62 14.81 -5.39
N LEU A 121 3.84 15.06 -4.91
CA LEU A 121 4.53 14.14 -4.00
C LEU A 121 4.26 14.55 -2.55
N ASP A 122 3.62 13.67 -1.78
CA ASP A 122 3.40 13.80 -0.34
C ASP A 122 4.62 13.26 0.41
N THR A 123 5.55 14.15 0.72
CA THR A 123 6.83 13.77 1.36
C THR A 123 6.64 13.15 2.75
N ALA A 124 5.58 13.50 3.47
CA ALA A 124 5.28 12.89 4.76
C ALA A 124 4.84 11.42 4.62
N GLN A 125 4.13 11.09 3.53
CA GLN A 125 3.78 9.70 3.22
C GLN A 125 5.00 8.93 2.68
N LEU A 126 5.85 9.57 1.88
CA LEU A 126 7.12 8.99 1.44
C LEU A 126 8.02 8.61 2.63
N ASP A 127 8.21 9.53 3.58
CA ASP A 127 8.99 9.29 4.80
C ASP A 127 8.44 8.12 5.63
N GLN A 128 7.11 7.95 5.68
CA GLN A 128 6.48 6.83 6.38
C GLN A 128 6.79 5.50 5.69
N CYS A 129 6.72 5.45 4.36
CA CYS A 129 7.09 4.25 3.63
C CYS A 129 8.59 3.93 3.79
N VAL A 130 9.47 4.94 3.67
CA VAL A 130 10.92 4.78 3.88
C VAL A 130 11.21 4.17 5.24
N LYS A 131 10.62 4.70 6.32
CA LYS A 131 10.77 4.15 7.67
C LYS A 131 10.29 2.70 7.78
N LYS A 132 9.22 2.33 7.08
CA LYS A 132 8.72 0.95 7.04
C LYS A 132 9.73 0.03 6.35
N LEU A 133 10.29 0.43 5.20
CA LEU A 133 11.34 -0.33 4.51
C LEU A 133 12.62 -0.45 5.35
N GLU A 134 13.07 0.64 5.97
CA GLU A 134 14.20 0.63 6.89
C GLU A 134 13.99 -0.34 8.06
N ALA A 135 12.79 -0.38 8.65
CA ALA A 135 12.48 -1.34 9.72
C ALA A 135 12.58 -2.80 9.23
N MET A 136 12.17 -3.08 8.00
CA MET A 136 12.25 -4.41 7.40
C MET A 136 13.69 -4.86 7.11
N SER A 137 14.64 -3.94 6.96
CA SER A 137 16.07 -4.27 6.79
C SER A 137 16.67 -5.05 7.97
N ALA A 138 15.98 -5.09 9.13
CA ALA A 138 16.37 -5.96 10.23
C ALA A 138 16.27 -7.47 9.89
N GLY A 139 15.55 -7.84 8.82
CA GLY A 139 15.38 -9.22 8.40
C GLY A 139 14.48 -10.05 9.33
N GLY A 140 14.40 -11.36 9.07
CA GLY A 140 13.70 -12.31 9.95
C GLY A 140 12.24 -11.96 10.19
N GLU A 141 11.84 -11.79 11.45
CA GLU A 141 10.46 -11.46 11.84
C GLU A 141 10.04 -10.03 11.46
N ALA A 142 10.98 -9.13 11.17
CA ALA A 142 10.66 -7.78 10.69
C ALA A 142 10.11 -7.78 9.25
N CYS A 143 10.32 -8.87 8.52
CA CYS A 143 9.83 -9.04 7.16
C CYS A 143 8.37 -9.48 7.14
N THR A 144 7.48 -8.63 7.66
CA THR A 144 6.05 -8.90 7.81
C THR A 144 5.28 -8.80 6.50
N GLU A 145 5.86 -8.16 5.48
CA GLU A 145 5.30 -7.98 4.14
C GLU A 145 6.39 -8.20 3.07
N PRO A 146 6.04 -8.55 1.83
CA PRO A 146 7.00 -8.51 0.73
C PRO A 146 7.44 -7.07 0.44
N PRO A 147 8.76 -6.74 0.41
CA PRO A 147 9.26 -5.38 0.18
C PRO A 147 8.70 -4.71 -1.07
N ARG A 148 8.47 -5.47 -2.15
CA ARG A 148 7.88 -4.93 -3.38
C ARG A 148 6.41 -4.53 -3.22
N ILE A 149 5.66 -5.24 -2.39
CA ILE A 149 4.28 -4.82 -2.09
C ILE A 149 4.31 -3.50 -1.34
N VAL A 150 5.18 -3.35 -0.33
CA VAL A 150 5.38 -2.08 0.38
C VAL A 150 5.77 -0.95 -0.58
N LEU A 151 6.68 -1.20 -1.52
CA LEU A 151 7.03 -0.21 -2.55
C LEU A 151 5.79 0.23 -3.35
N LEU A 152 4.98 -0.72 -3.83
CA LEU A 152 3.82 -0.42 -4.67
C LEU A 152 2.65 0.22 -3.89
N THR A 153 2.38 -0.22 -2.67
CA THR A 153 1.16 0.16 -1.94
C THR A 153 1.37 1.29 -0.95
N ASP A 154 2.56 1.39 -0.37
CA ASP A 154 2.86 2.39 0.66
C ASP A 154 3.73 3.52 0.07
N CYS A 155 4.76 3.19 -0.72
CA CYS A 155 5.68 4.21 -1.24
C CYS A 155 5.07 4.94 -2.44
N VAL A 156 4.64 4.23 -3.49
CA VAL A 156 4.04 4.89 -4.67
C VAL A 156 2.76 5.67 -4.29
N ALA A 157 2.08 5.28 -3.22
CA ALA A 157 0.96 6.04 -2.64
C ALA A 157 1.33 7.47 -2.19
N ALA A 158 2.62 7.79 -2.02
CA ALA A 158 3.09 9.15 -1.80
C ALA A 158 2.84 10.06 -3.03
N TYR A 159 2.73 9.50 -4.24
CA TYR A 159 2.20 10.25 -5.37
C TYR A 159 0.69 10.38 -5.26
N ARG A 160 0.22 11.60 -5.02
CA ARG A 160 -1.18 11.89 -4.79
C ARG A 160 -1.81 12.57 -6.00
N GLY A 161 -2.77 11.88 -6.61
CA GLY A 161 -3.63 12.43 -7.64
C GLY A 161 -4.42 13.65 -7.15
N GLN A 162 -4.64 14.60 -8.05
CA GLN A 162 -5.32 15.86 -7.79
C GLN A 162 -6.63 15.99 -8.57
N ILE A 163 -6.85 15.17 -9.60
CA ILE A 163 -8.09 15.20 -10.38
C ILE A 163 -9.24 14.66 -9.53
N ALA A 164 -10.31 15.44 -9.39
CA ALA A 164 -11.42 15.07 -8.52
C ALA A 164 -12.20 13.87 -9.09
N PRO A 165 -12.84 13.06 -8.23
CA PRO A 165 -13.73 12.01 -8.72
C PRO A 165 -14.86 12.57 -9.61
N GLY A 166 -15.14 11.89 -10.72
CA GLY A 166 -16.09 12.28 -11.75
C GLY A 166 -15.47 13.08 -12.90
N ASP A 167 -14.30 13.70 -12.71
CA ASP A 167 -13.62 14.44 -13.77
C ASP A 167 -12.94 13.49 -14.77
N ALA A 168 -12.60 14.03 -15.94
CA ALA A 168 -11.94 13.28 -17.00
C ALA A 168 -10.47 12.99 -16.65
N CYS A 169 -9.99 11.83 -17.07
CA CYS A 169 -8.61 11.40 -16.87
C CYS A 169 -8.09 10.66 -18.11
N THR A 170 -6.76 10.62 -18.28
CA THR A 170 -6.13 10.02 -19.47
C THR A 170 -5.10 8.93 -19.13
N TRP A 171 -5.13 8.44 -17.89
CA TRP A 171 -4.19 7.42 -17.43
C TRP A 171 -4.53 6.05 -18.03
N THR A 172 -3.52 5.29 -18.45
CA THR A 172 -3.73 4.03 -19.19
C THR A 172 -3.70 2.78 -18.33
N SER A 173 -3.09 2.85 -17.13
CA SER A 173 -3.02 1.74 -16.17
C SER A 173 -4.03 1.92 -15.03
N ASP A 174 -4.98 1.01 -14.92
CA ASP A 174 -5.97 1.04 -13.84
C ASP A 174 -5.30 0.94 -12.46
N THR A 175 -4.22 0.16 -12.31
CA THR A 175 -3.52 -0.11 -11.04
C THR A 175 -2.62 1.03 -10.54
N LEU A 176 -2.21 1.98 -11.38
CA LEU A 176 -1.41 3.13 -10.95
C LEU A 176 -2.13 4.46 -11.12
N SER A 177 -3.34 4.46 -11.68
CA SER A 177 -4.08 5.68 -11.99
C SER A 177 -4.46 6.53 -10.78
N PHE A 178 -4.32 6.02 -9.55
CA PHE A 178 -4.47 6.81 -8.31
C PHE A 178 -3.43 7.92 -8.16
N VAL A 179 -2.28 7.80 -8.81
CA VAL A 179 -1.28 8.87 -8.81
C VAL A 179 -1.80 10.10 -9.56
N HIS A 180 -2.83 9.93 -10.39
CA HIS A 180 -3.45 10.97 -11.22
C HIS A 180 -4.83 11.39 -10.69
N CYS A 181 -5.65 10.42 -10.26
CA CYS A 181 -6.98 10.62 -9.71
C CYS A 181 -6.97 10.68 -8.18
N LYS A 182 -7.58 11.71 -7.60
CA LYS A 182 -7.63 11.92 -6.15
C LYS A 182 -8.57 10.92 -5.47
N ASP A 183 -8.01 10.06 -4.62
CA ASP A 183 -8.75 9.00 -3.90
C ASP A 183 -9.63 8.16 -4.86
N ALA A 184 -9.16 7.95 -6.09
CA ALA A 184 -9.91 7.36 -7.19
C ALA A 184 -8.96 6.69 -8.20
N LEU A 185 -9.53 5.97 -9.16
CA LEU A 185 -8.82 5.38 -10.29
C LEU A 185 -9.35 5.92 -11.60
N CYS A 186 -8.47 6.07 -12.59
CA CYS A 186 -8.88 6.40 -13.94
C CYS A 186 -9.46 5.17 -14.61
N ARG A 187 -10.77 5.17 -14.86
CA ARG A 187 -11.47 4.07 -15.52
C ARG A 187 -12.33 4.63 -16.62
N GLN A 188 -12.17 4.08 -17.83
CA GLN A 188 -12.94 4.50 -19.01
C GLN A 188 -12.90 6.03 -19.26
N GLY A 189 -11.77 6.67 -18.93
CA GLY A 189 -11.56 8.10 -19.11
C GLY A 189 -12.15 9.00 -18.03
N SER A 190 -12.60 8.46 -16.90
CA SER A 190 -13.05 9.25 -15.74
C SER A 190 -12.45 8.75 -14.42
N CYS A 191 -12.21 9.66 -13.47
CA CYS A 191 -11.77 9.31 -12.13
C CYS A 191 -12.94 8.72 -11.33
N VAL A 192 -12.94 7.40 -11.15
CA VAL A 192 -13.94 6.66 -10.38
C VAL A 192 -13.42 6.44 -8.95
N PRO A 193 -14.16 6.84 -7.89
CA PRO A 193 -13.75 6.60 -6.52
C PRO A 193 -13.43 5.13 -6.25
N PHE A 194 -12.49 4.88 -5.34
CA PHE A 194 -12.36 3.54 -4.76
C PHE A 194 -13.69 3.11 -4.11
N THR A 195 -13.98 1.81 -4.17
CA THR A 195 -15.06 1.20 -3.43
C THR A 195 -14.84 1.42 -1.94
N ALA A 196 -15.89 1.85 -1.25
CA ALA A 196 -15.82 2.15 0.17
C ALA A 196 -15.51 0.90 1.01
N SER A 197 -14.77 1.09 2.10
CA SER A 197 -14.55 0.06 3.12
C SER A 197 -15.88 -0.56 3.58
N GLY A 198 -15.93 -1.88 3.69
CA GLY A 198 -17.10 -2.69 4.02
C GLY A 198 -18.10 -2.90 2.87
N ALA A 199 -17.96 -2.21 1.74
CA ALA A 199 -18.80 -2.46 0.57
C ALA A 199 -18.34 -3.72 -0.16
N MET A 200 -19.29 -4.39 -0.82
CA MET A 200 -19.01 -5.60 -1.60
C MET A 200 -18.06 -5.29 -2.76
N CYS A 201 -17.06 -6.16 -2.92
CA CYS A 201 -16.19 -6.14 -4.06
C CYS A 201 -16.91 -6.57 -5.34
N PRO A 202 -16.59 -5.97 -6.49
CA PRO A 202 -17.07 -6.47 -7.77
C PRO A 202 -16.54 -7.89 -8.00
N THR A 203 -17.42 -8.80 -8.40
CA THR A 203 -17.03 -10.18 -8.73
C THR A 203 -16.21 -10.21 -10.03
N GLY A 204 -15.08 -10.92 -10.04
CA GLY A 204 -14.29 -11.15 -11.26
C GLY A 204 -12.78 -10.98 -11.04
N ASN A 205 -12.00 -11.10 -12.13
CA ASN A 205 -10.54 -11.08 -12.08
C ASN A 205 -9.93 -9.72 -11.68
N GLU A 206 -10.72 -8.65 -11.61
CA GLU A 206 -10.28 -7.28 -11.30
C GLU A 206 -10.68 -6.81 -9.89
N ALA A 207 -11.24 -7.70 -9.05
CA ALA A 207 -11.83 -7.35 -7.75
C ALA A 207 -10.88 -6.50 -6.88
N ASN A 208 -9.60 -6.86 -6.85
CA ASN A 208 -8.61 -6.22 -5.98
C ASN A 208 -8.33 -4.75 -6.30
N ASP A 209 -8.56 -4.30 -7.53
CA ASP A 209 -8.28 -2.93 -7.96
C ASP A 209 -9.42 -1.96 -7.60
N PHE A 210 -10.48 -2.43 -6.95
CA PHE A 210 -11.60 -1.55 -6.56
C PHE A 210 -11.43 -0.98 -5.16
N CYS A 211 -10.78 -1.70 -4.26
CA CYS A 211 -10.53 -1.22 -2.90
C CYS A 211 -9.36 -0.25 -2.87
N ASN A 212 -9.31 0.57 -1.83
CA ASN A 212 -8.25 1.55 -1.66
C ASN A 212 -6.95 0.89 -1.16
N TYR A 213 -6.23 0.21 -2.04
CA TYR A 213 -4.95 -0.45 -1.70
C TYR A 213 -3.87 0.55 -1.26
N THR A 214 -3.97 1.83 -1.65
CA THR A 214 -3.08 2.89 -1.15
C THR A 214 -3.26 3.16 0.36
N LYS A 215 -4.40 2.75 0.92
CA LYS A 215 -4.70 2.76 2.37
C LYS A 215 -4.65 1.37 2.99
N GLY A 216 -4.10 0.40 2.25
CA GLY A 216 -3.97 -0.95 2.72
C GLY A 216 -5.27 -1.77 2.67
N GLU A 217 -6.25 -1.38 1.83
CA GLU A 217 -7.51 -2.11 1.66
C GLU A 217 -7.51 -2.98 0.39
N TRP A 218 -8.02 -4.20 0.53
CA TRP A 218 -8.20 -5.17 -0.56
C TRP A 218 -9.56 -5.83 -0.45
N CYS A 219 -9.93 -6.59 -1.48
CA CYS A 219 -11.04 -7.51 -1.40
C CYS A 219 -10.65 -8.68 -0.50
N ILE A 220 -11.34 -8.78 0.63
CA ILE A 220 -11.13 -9.78 1.66
C ILE A 220 -12.45 -10.50 1.95
N GLY A 221 -12.40 -11.80 2.28
CA GLY A 221 -13.58 -12.61 2.51
C GLY A 221 -13.66 -13.82 1.58
N GLU A 222 -14.80 -14.50 1.62
CA GLU A 222 -15.06 -15.61 0.69
C GLU A 222 -15.39 -15.07 -0.71
N PRO A 223 -15.05 -15.79 -1.80
CA PRO A 223 -15.24 -15.32 -3.19
C PRO A 223 -16.64 -14.83 -3.58
N GLN A 224 -17.67 -15.16 -2.80
CA GLN A 224 -19.06 -14.72 -3.02
C GLN A 224 -19.49 -13.55 -2.12
N MET A 225 -18.67 -13.18 -1.14
CA MET A 225 -18.94 -12.16 -0.11
C MET A 225 -17.69 -11.33 0.19
N GLU A 226 -16.81 -11.14 -0.80
CA GLU A 226 -15.64 -10.28 -0.64
C GLU A 226 -16.10 -8.84 -0.40
N VAL A 227 -15.51 -8.19 0.59
CA VAL A 227 -15.73 -6.78 0.89
C VAL A 227 -14.40 -6.05 0.88
N CYS A 228 -14.42 -4.76 0.58
CA CYS A 228 -13.24 -3.94 0.76
C CYS A 228 -12.91 -3.81 2.24
N GLY A 229 -11.68 -4.10 2.63
CA GLY A 229 -11.25 -3.93 4.00
C GLY A 229 -9.75 -4.02 4.17
N PRO A 230 -9.22 -3.59 5.33
CA PRO A 230 -7.80 -3.64 5.61
C PRO A 230 -7.30 -5.08 5.65
N ARG A 231 -6.10 -5.34 5.15
CA ARG A 231 -5.45 -6.65 5.32
C ARG A 231 -5.14 -6.92 6.77
N GLY A 232 -5.29 -8.17 7.18
CA GLY A 232 -4.91 -8.67 8.48
C GLY A 232 -3.40 -8.61 8.71
N ASP A 233 -3.04 -8.16 9.91
CA ASP A 233 -1.70 -8.31 10.47
C ASP A 233 -1.43 -9.78 10.82
N ILE A 234 -0.17 -10.11 11.11
CA ILE A 234 0.22 -11.45 11.57
C ILE A 234 -0.63 -11.86 12.78
N GLY A 235 -1.24 -13.05 12.71
CA GLY A 235 -2.15 -13.60 13.71
C GLY A 235 -3.63 -13.30 13.49
N ALA A 236 -3.98 -12.38 12.58
CA ALA A 236 -5.37 -12.12 12.19
C ALA A 236 -5.99 -13.35 11.48
N PRO A 237 -7.31 -13.59 11.58
CA PRO A 237 -7.95 -14.69 10.87
C PRO A 237 -7.93 -14.49 9.35
N CYS A 238 -7.87 -15.59 8.60
CA CYS A 238 -7.97 -15.62 7.14
C CYS A 238 -8.73 -16.87 6.67
N ASN A 239 -9.43 -16.74 5.55
CA ASN A 239 -10.44 -17.70 5.08
C ASN A 239 -9.87 -18.79 4.17
N HIS A 240 -8.60 -18.66 3.76
CA HIS A 240 -7.93 -19.62 2.88
C HIS A 240 -6.65 -20.21 3.50
N PRO A 241 -6.77 -21.09 4.52
CA PRO A 241 -5.62 -21.68 5.18
C PRO A 241 -4.68 -22.41 4.22
N GLY A 242 -3.39 -22.15 4.34
CA GLY A 242 -2.34 -22.79 3.55
C GLY A 242 -2.17 -22.25 2.13
N SER A 243 -2.77 -21.09 1.80
CA SER A 243 -2.57 -20.42 0.52
C SER A 243 -2.05 -19.00 0.66
N GLU A 244 -1.47 -18.50 -0.43
CA GLU A 244 -1.24 -17.08 -0.58
C GLU A 244 -2.58 -16.35 -0.75
N THR A 245 -2.75 -15.20 -0.11
CA THR A 245 -4.01 -14.46 -0.11
C THR A 245 -3.79 -12.97 0.13
N TYR A 246 -4.64 -12.12 -0.46
CA TYR A 246 -4.64 -10.69 -0.19
C TYR A 246 -5.29 -10.32 1.15
N GLU A 247 -5.91 -11.27 1.85
CA GLU A 247 -6.44 -11.05 3.20
C GLU A 247 -5.36 -10.73 4.23
N CYS A 248 -4.13 -11.14 3.99
CA CYS A 248 -3.00 -10.95 4.90
C CYS A 248 -1.98 -9.98 4.32
N LYS A 249 -1.45 -9.08 5.16
CA LYS A 249 -0.38 -8.15 4.74
C LYS A 249 0.85 -8.89 4.19
N SER A 250 1.16 -10.01 4.82
CA SER A 250 2.24 -10.93 4.45
C SER A 250 2.00 -11.72 3.16
N LYS A 251 0.81 -11.63 2.57
CA LYS A 251 0.29 -12.52 1.54
C LYS A 251 0.27 -14.00 1.91
N ASN A 252 0.31 -14.36 3.19
CA ASN A 252 0.34 -15.76 3.61
C ASN A 252 -0.71 -16.05 4.69
N CYS A 253 -1.66 -16.93 4.36
CA CYS A 253 -2.57 -17.51 5.34
C CYS A 253 -2.01 -18.86 5.81
N GLY A 254 -1.59 -18.92 7.07
CA GLY A 254 -1.05 -20.11 7.70
C GLY A 254 -2.06 -21.27 7.73
N PRO A 255 -1.57 -22.51 7.94
CA PRO A 255 -2.42 -23.70 7.99
C PRO A 255 -3.40 -23.70 9.17
N ASP A 256 -3.20 -22.84 10.16
CA ASP A 256 -4.09 -22.61 11.30
C ASP A 256 -5.21 -21.59 11.02
N GLY A 257 -5.31 -21.11 9.78
CA GLY A 257 -6.31 -20.11 9.37
C GLY A 257 -6.02 -18.71 9.92
N LYS A 258 -4.73 -18.40 10.13
CA LYS A 258 -4.27 -17.08 10.56
C LYS A 258 -3.20 -16.54 9.64
N CYS A 259 -3.17 -15.24 9.46
CA CYS A 259 -2.10 -14.57 8.75
C CYS A 259 -0.76 -14.90 9.40
N ALA A 260 0.13 -15.49 8.61
CA ALA A 260 1.46 -15.91 9.05
C ALA A 260 2.52 -15.04 8.36
N LEU A 261 3.77 -15.11 8.82
CA LEU A 261 4.87 -14.43 8.11
C LEU A 261 4.90 -14.87 6.64
N PRO A 262 5.36 -14.02 5.70
CA PRO A 262 5.45 -14.39 4.30
C PRO A 262 6.26 -15.69 4.14
N THR A 263 5.87 -16.53 3.18
CA THR A 263 6.71 -17.67 2.82
C THR A 263 8.01 -17.16 2.17
N ALA A 264 9.08 -17.96 2.21
CA ALA A 264 10.33 -17.61 1.54
C ALA A 264 10.15 -17.34 0.03
N GLY A 265 9.15 -17.97 -0.61
CA GLY A 265 8.77 -17.65 -1.99
C GLY A 265 7.98 -16.35 -2.08
N GLY A 266 6.94 -16.20 -1.26
CA GLY A 266 6.04 -15.04 -1.27
C GLY A 266 6.72 -13.72 -0.93
N ILE A 267 7.74 -13.74 -0.07
CA ILE A 267 8.50 -12.54 0.29
C ILE A 267 9.35 -11.99 -0.85
N CYS A 268 9.76 -12.89 -1.75
CA CYS A 268 10.55 -12.60 -2.93
C CYS A 268 9.72 -12.32 -4.17
N GLN A 269 8.39 -12.49 -4.11
CA GLN A 269 7.57 -12.33 -5.29
C GLN A 269 7.65 -10.90 -5.82
N SER A 270 8.15 -10.78 -7.03
CA SER A 270 7.76 -9.71 -7.93
C SER A 270 6.26 -9.90 -8.18
N ALA A 271 5.37 -9.05 -7.67
CA ALA A 271 3.99 -9.10 -8.17
C ALA A 271 4.05 -8.96 -9.70
N GLY A 272 3.60 -10.01 -10.41
CA GLY A 272 3.67 -10.10 -11.87
C GLY A 272 3.03 -8.92 -12.57
#